data_AF-A0A0D0A746-F1
#
_entry.id   AF-A0A0D0A746-F1
#
_cell.length_a   1.000
_cell.length_b   1.000
_cell.length_c   1.000
_cell.angle_alpha   90.00
_cell.angle_beta   90.00
_cell.angle_gamma   90.00
#
_symmetry.space_group_name_H-M   'P 1'
#
loop_
_entity.id
_entity.type
_entity.pdbx_description
1 polymer ?
#
loop_
_entity_poly.entity_id
_entity_poly.type
_entity_poly.pdbx_seq_one_letter_code
_entity_poly.pdbx_strand_id
1 'polypeptide(L)'
;MAPRSKFTTEQCEMMEEYREKYLECQAAGDYTPFWAPFFEDYHARWPERELLFPDVPLNIDLTPEQKVVNATAVDARKKQLMHRFRNTFGNYTAKRKMKAQTTSSIEKMLACQSSLKGTRTLQPAEAYSKLYYKTRIKPIVDAEMKVLTREAGLSPITSDEEGDIGGDVKQSKKLRLSLVKKHTRALFTNETPEVKAEVADFVKKNIEKLPGVLADIFAGLAKQTGWTFSVLMGGPSPAMGGRIQVESFHVGQTTMGNTFNCAYPHFNERIMMPYADFAKRAFREY
;
A
#
# COMPACT_ATOMS: atom_id res chain seq x y z
N MET A 1 14.36 17.68 -16.77
CA MET A 1 15.61 16.93 -16.99
C MET A 1 15.72 15.85 -15.92
N ALA A 2 15.85 14.57 -16.32
CA ALA A 2 16.08 13.50 -15.34
C ALA A 2 17.46 13.70 -14.68
N PRO A 3 17.64 13.38 -13.39
CA PRO A 3 18.93 13.54 -12.73
C PRO A 3 19.99 12.69 -13.45
N ARG A 4 21.19 13.26 -13.67
CA ARG A 4 22.31 12.56 -14.31
C ARG A 4 22.62 11.28 -13.51
N SER A 5 22.70 10.14 -14.22
CA SER A 5 23.10 8.86 -13.64
C SER A 5 24.48 9.01 -13.00
N LYS A 6 24.67 8.44 -11.80
CA LYS A 6 25.97 8.38 -11.11
C LYS A 6 26.94 7.36 -11.73
N PHE A 7 26.45 6.58 -12.69
CA PHE A 7 27.20 5.53 -13.39
C PHE A 7 27.22 5.83 -14.88
N THR A 8 28.35 5.54 -15.52
CA THR A 8 28.51 5.63 -16.98
C THR A 8 27.70 4.54 -17.68
N THR A 9 27.55 4.66 -19.01
CA THR A 9 26.84 3.67 -19.83
C THR A 9 27.50 2.29 -19.73
N GLU A 10 28.83 2.22 -19.88
CA GLU A 10 29.61 0.98 -19.79
C GLU A 10 29.48 0.30 -18.42
N GLN A 11 29.47 1.08 -17.34
CA GLN A 11 29.24 0.55 -16.00
C GLN A 11 27.83 -0.04 -15.86
N CYS A 12 26.83 0.57 -16.52
CA CYS A 12 25.47 0.04 -16.50
C CYS A 12 25.34 -1.24 -17.34
N GLU A 13 26.00 -1.32 -18.49
CA GLU A 13 26.03 -2.52 -19.34
C GLU A 13 26.64 -3.71 -18.59
N MET A 14 27.78 -3.52 -17.93
CA MET A 14 28.35 -4.57 -17.09
C MET A 14 27.41 -5.01 -15.97
N MET A 15 26.69 -4.08 -15.33
CA MET A 15 25.71 -4.48 -14.30
C MET A 15 24.55 -5.30 -14.88
N GLU A 16 24.17 -5.05 -16.12
CA GLU A 16 23.12 -5.81 -16.83
C GLU A 16 23.58 -7.23 -17.16
N GLU A 17 24.85 -7.44 -17.53
CA GLU A 17 25.42 -8.77 -17.73
C GLU A 17 25.35 -9.65 -16.47
N TYR A 18 25.50 -9.04 -15.29
CA TYR A 18 25.45 -9.73 -13.99
C TYR A 18 24.02 -9.89 -13.45
N ARG A 19 23.00 -9.42 -14.19
CA ARG A 19 21.59 -9.44 -13.76
C ARG A 19 21.10 -10.84 -13.41
N GLU A 20 21.34 -11.83 -14.27
CA GLU A 20 20.80 -13.18 -14.08
C GLU A 20 21.37 -13.83 -12.80
N LYS A 21 22.68 -13.77 -12.62
CA LYS A 21 23.37 -14.23 -11.41
C LYS A 21 22.86 -13.55 -10.15
N TYR A 22 22.58 -12.24 -10.22
CA TYR A 22 22.00 -11.50 -9.10
C TYR A 22 20.59 -11.99 -8.73
N LEU A 23 19.75 -12.29 -9.73
CA LEU A 23 18.39 -12.78 -9.52
C LEU A 23 18.37 -14.21 -8.97
N GLU A 24 19.29 -15.08 -9.41
CA GLU A 24 19.47 -16.42 -8.84
C GLU A 24 19.83 -16.36 -7.35
N CYS A 25 20.79 -15.51 -6.99
CA CYS A 25 21.17 -15.27 -5.59
C CYS A 25 20.03 -14.66 -4.78
N GLN A 26 19.23 -13.78 -5.38
CA GLN A 26 18.04 -13.23 -4.75
C GLN A 26 16.99 -14.29 -4.44
N ALA A 27 16.76 -15.23 -5.37
CA ALA A 27 15.82 -16.33 -5.18
C ALA A 27 16.28 -17.28 -4.06
N ALA A 28 17.59 -17.55 -3.98
CA ALA A 28 18.20 -18.36 -2.94
C ALA A 28 18.29 -17.63 -1.57
N GLY A 29 18.28 -16.29 -1.56
CA GLY A 29 18.43 -15.48 -0.35
C GLY A 29 19.88 -15.33 0.15
N ASP A 30 20.86 -15.84 -0.60
CA ASP A 30 22.29 -15.72 -0.30
C ASP A 30 23.02 -14.99 -1.43
N TYR A 31 23.69 -13.89 -1.08
CA TYR A 31 24.43 -13.04 -2.04
C TYR A 31 25.96 -13.14 -1.87
N THR A 32 26.43 -13.98 -0.95
CA THR A 32 27.85 -14.23 -0.72
C THR A 32 28.59 -14.63 -2.00
N PRO A 33 28.08 -15.55 -2.85
CA PRO A 33 28.78 -15.94 -4.08
C PRO A 33 28.74 -14.87 -5.18
N PHE A 34 27.90 -13.84 -5.04
CA PHE A 34 27.73 -12.81 -6.05
C PHE A 34 28.63 -11.60 -5.82
N TRP A 35 28.62 -11.04 -4.60
CA TRP A 35 29.22 -9.72 -4.37
C TRP A 35 30.75 -9.71 -4.45
N ALA A 36 31.41 -10.73 -3.91
CA ALA A 36 32.87 -10.81 -3.94
C ALA A 36 33.43 -10.80 -5.38
N PRO A 37 33.06 -11.74 -6.26
CA PRO A 37 33.58 -11.74 -7.64
C PRO A 37 33.14 -10.51 -8.43
N PHE A 38 31.89 -10.04 -8.25
CA PHE A 38 31.43 -8.83 -8.92
C PHE A 38 32.26 -7.59 -8.56
N PHE A 39 32.61 -7.41 -7.28
CA PHE A 39 33.42 -6.27 -6.87
C PHE A 39 34.86 -6.35 -7.37
N GLU A 40 35.43 -7.56 -7.43
CA GLU A 40 36.76 -7.78 -8.01
C GLU A 40 36.78 -7.40 -9.49
N ASP A 41 35.82 -7.91 -10.27
CA ASP A 41 35.70 -7.61 -11.69
C ASP A 41 35.44 -6.12 -11.95
N TYR A 42 34.58 -5.50 -11.13
CA TYR A 42 34.27 -4.08 -11.24
C TYR A 42 35.50 -3.22 -10.94
N HIS A 43 36.23 -3.52 -9.86
CA HIS A 43 37.41 -2.75 -9.46
C HIS A 43 38.59 -2.96 -10.41
N ALA A 44 38.71 -4.13 -11.05
CA ALA A 44 39.71 -4.37 -12.08
C ALA A 44 39.51 -3.46 -13.31
N ARG A 45 38.26 -3.17 -13.68
CA ARG A 45 37.92 -2.30 -14.82
C ARG A 45 37.88 -0.82 -14.44
N TRP A 46 37.47 -0.49 -13.23
CA TRP A 46 37.36 0.89 -12.73
C TRP A 46 37.93 1.01 -11.33
N PRO A 47 39.26 1.06 -11.18
CA PRO A 47 39.89 1.25 -9.88
C PRO A 47 39.62 2.68 -9.39
N GLU A 48 39.08 2.83 -8.17
CA GLU A 48 38.79 4.16 -7.59
C GLU A 48 40.04 5.03 -7.44
N ARG A 49 41.22 4.40 -7.40
CA ARG A 49 42.53 5.06 -7.37
C ARG A 49 42.72 6.00 -8.57
N GLU A 50 42.30 5.61 -9.77
CA GLU A 50 42.45 6.44 -10.97
C GLU A 50 41.63 7.72 -10.90
N LEU A 51 40.49 7.67 -10.21
CA LEU A 51 39.60 8.82 -10.05
C LEU A 51 40.06 9.76 -8.92
N LEU A 52 40.64 9.21 -7.85
CA LEU A 52 41.11 9.99 -6.70
C LEU A 52 42.52 10.53 -6.86
N PHE A 53 43.38 9.83 -7.58
CA PHE A 53 44.80 10.14 -7.73
C PHE A 53 45.23 10.04 -9.19
N PRO A 54 44.69 10.90 -10.08
CA PRO A 54 45.03 10.87 -11.51
C PRO A 54 46.52 11.12 -11.78
N ASP A 55 47.19 11.86 -10.87
CA ASP A 55 48.60 12.25 -11.00
C ASP A 55 49.57 11.19 -10.46
N VAL A 56 49.08 10.10 -9.85
CA VAL A 56 49.93 9.06 -9.26
C VAL A 56 49.86 7.79 -10.12
N PRO A 57 50.92 7.46 -10.88
CA PRO A 57 50.96 6.24 -11.68
C PRO A 57 50.63 4.99 -10.85
N LEU A 58 49.87 4.06 -11.45
CA LEU A 58 49.43 2.81 -10.81
C LEU A 58 50.59 1.97 -10.25
N ASN A 59 51.78 2.09 -10.84
CA ASN A 59 53.00 1.36 -10.46
C ASN A 59 53.70 1.90 -9.21
N ILE A 60 53.27 3.04 -8.66
CA ILE A 60 53.85 3.61 -7.43
C ILE A 60 53.00 3.18 -6.24
N ASP A 61 53.62 2.82 -5.13
CA ASP A 61 52.90 2.54 -3.89
C ASP A 61 52.23 3.80 -3.32
N LEU A 62 50.95 3.70 -3.00
CA LEU A 62 50.21 4.76 -2.32
C LEU A 62 50.81 5.01 -0.92
N THR A 63 50.85 6.28 -0.51
CA THR A 63 51.23 6.61 0.87
C THR A 63 50.21 6.03 1.86
N PRO A 64 50.57 5.82 3.15
CA PRO A 64 49.65 5.27 4.14
C PRO A 64 48.34 6.06 4.25
N GLU A 65 48.41 7.39 4.14
CA GLU A 65 47.24 8.27 4.16
C GLU A 65 46.36 8.07 2.90
N GLN A 66 46.99 7.98 1.73
CA GLN A 66 46.27 7.72 0.47
C GLN A 66 45.63 6.33 0.42
N LYS A 67 46.24 5.32 1.05
CA LYS A 67 45.67 3.97 1.19
C LYS A 67 44.36 3.99 1.99
N VAL A 68 44.30 4.74 3.08
CA VAL A 68 43.07 4.87 3.90
C VAL A 68 41.96 5.58 3.12
N VAL A 69 42.30 6.65 2.41
CA VAL A 69 41.33 7.39 1.57
C VAL A 69 40.80 6.49 0.45
N ASN A 70 41.67 5.75 -0.23
CA ASN A 70 41.28 4.82 -1.29
C ASN A 70 40.37 3.70 -0.76
N ALA A 71 40.70 3.09 0.38
CA ALA A 71 39.87 2.05 1.01
C ALA A 71 38.46 2.57 1.34
N THR A 72 38.37 3.78 1.91
CA THR A 72 37.09 4.42 2.24
C THR A 72 36.24 4.67 0.99
N ALA A 73 36.87 5.09 -0.10
CA ALA A 73 36.19 5.30 -1.38
C ALA A 73 35.71 4.01 -2.03
N VAL A 74 36.51 2.94 -1.99
CA VAL A 74 36.11 1.61 -2.45
C VAL A 74 34.89 1.11 -1.68
N ASP A 75 34.85 1.25 -0.36
CA ASP A 75 33.68 0.86 0.44
C ASP A 75 32.45 1.71 0.15
N ALA A 76 32.63 3.01 -0.10
CA ALA A 76 31.55 3.88 -0.54
C ALA A 76 31.00 3.43 -1.91
N ARG A 77 31.87 3.06 -2.85
CA ARG A 77 31.45 2.53 -4.15
C ARG A 77 30.70 1.23 -4.03
N LYS A 78 31.19 0.27 -3.25
CA LYS A 78 30.51 -1.01 -2.99
C LYS A 78 29.06 -0.78 -2.53
N LYS A 79 28.86 0.13 -1.57
CA LYS A 79 27.51 0.51 -1.09
C LYS A 79 26.63 1.10 -2.21
N GLN A 80 27.19 1.96 -3.06
CA GLN A 80 26.47 2.54 -4.19
C GLN A 80 26.04 1.46 -5.21
N LEU A 81 26.94 0.53 -5.53
CA LEU A 81 26.67 -0.59 -6.43
C LEU A 81 25.57 -1.50 -5.86
N MET A 82 25.66 -1.88 -4.58
CA MET A 82 24.61 -2.67 -3.93
C MET A 82 23.25 -1.98 -3.98
N HIS A 83 23.22 -0.67 -3.71
CA HIS A 83 21.99 0.12 -3.79
C HIS A 83 21.45 0.17 -5.23
N ARG A 84 22.34 0.28 -6.23
CA ARG A 84 21.97 0.28 -7.65
C ARG A 84 21.33 -1.05 -8.05
N PHE A 85 21.96 -2.19 -7.77
CA PHE A 85 21.39 -3.52 -8.05
C PHE A 85 20.03 -3.72 -7.37
N ARG A 86 19.93 -3.38 -6.08
CA ARG A 86 18.67 -3.51 -5.32
C ARG A 86 17.55 -2.65 -5.89
N ASN A 87 17.87 -1.45 -6.37
CA ASN A 87 16.89 -0.54 -6.95
C ASN A 87 16.51 -0.90 -8.39
N THR A 88 17.46 -1.37 -9.20
CA THR A 88 17.25 -1.65 -10.62
C THR A 88 16.66 -3.04 -10.83
N PHE A 89 17.25 -4.07 -10.21
CA PHE A 89 16.92 -5.47 -10.44
C PHE A 89 16.12 -6.10 -9.30
N GLY A 90 16.18 -5.53 -8.09
CA GLY A 90 15.37 -6.02 -6.99
C GLY A 90 13.88 -5.67 -7.14
N ASN A 91 13.04 -6.31 -6.31
CA ASN A 91 11.60 -6.02 -6.18
C ASN A 91 11.26 -4.59 -5.71
N TYR A 92 12.26 -3.71 -5.61
CA TYR A 92 12.15 -2.34 -5.16
C TYR A 92 11.43 -1.43 -6.17
N THR A 93 11.60 -1.66 -7.48
CA THR A 93 10.88 -0.94 -8.55
C THR A 93 9.38 -1.23 -8.55
N ALA A 94 8.97 -2.48 -8.39
CA ALA A 94 7.56 -2.86 -8.25
C ALA A 94 6.92 -2.19 -7.03
N LYS A 95 7.58 -2.24 -5.87
CA LYS A 95 7.10 -1.59 -4.62
C LYS A 95 7.03 -0.06 -4.71
N ARG A 96 7.96 0.58 -5.44
CA ARG A 96 7.96 2.04 -5.64
C ARG A 96 6.89 2.50 -6.63
N LYS A 97 6.65 1.73 -7.69
CA LYS A 97 5.52 1.95 -8.62
C LYS A 97 4.18 1.80 -7.91
N MET A 98 4.04 0.80 -7.01
CA MET A 98 2.86 0.69 -6.15
C MET A 98 2.65 1.94 -5.30
N LYS A 99 3.69 2.44 -4.62
CA LYS A 99 3.58 3.64 -3.75
C LYS A 99 3.28 4.94 -4.52
N ALA A 100 3.67 5.02 -5.79
CA ALA A 100 3.39 6.16 -6.66
C ALA A 100 2.02 6.07 -7.36
N GLN A 101 1.47 4.87 -7.55
CA GLN A 101 0.17 4.64 -8.22
C GLN A 101 -1.01 4.42 -7.26
N THR A 102 -0.78 4.18 -5.97
CA THR A 102 -1.84 3.88 -5.00
C THR A 102 -2.89 4.98 -4.84
N THR A 103 -2.68 6.19 -5.36
CA THR A 103 -3.62 7.32 -5.24
C THR A 103 -4.39 7.67 -6.53
N SER A 104 -4.20 6.97 -7.67
CA SER A 104 -4.54 7.59 -8.97
C SER A 104 -5.71 7.00 -9.77
N SER A 105 -6.04 5.72 -9.66
CA SER A 105 -7.00 5.11 -10.62
C SER A 105 -8.08 4.27 -9.95
N ILE A 106 -7.70 3.36 -9.05
CA ILE A 106 -8.65 2.55 -8.28
C ILE A 106 -9.43 3.42 -7.29
N GLU A 107 -8.76 4.35 -6.61
CA GLU A 107 -9.44 5.34 -5.77
C GLU A 107 -10.39 6.21 -6.59
N LYS A 108 -10.10 6.57 -7.85
CA LYS A 108 -11.04 7.36 -8.68
C LYS A 108 -12.23 6.53 -9.17
N MET A 109 -12.02 5.27 -9.52
CA MET A 109 -13.11 4.34 -9.86
C MET A 109 -14.02 4.07 -8.66
N LEU A 110 -13.47 3.94 -7.45
CA LEU A 110 -14.22 3.73 -6.21
C LEU A 110 -14.75 5.05 -5.59
N ALA A 111 -14.10 6.19 -5.82
CA ALA A 111 -14.50 7.50 -5.30
C ALA A 111 -15.74 8.07 -5.98
N CYS A 112 -16.12 7.55 -7.16
CA CYS A 112 -17.48 7.73 -7.69
C CYS A 112 -18.56 7.27 -6.69
N GLN A 113 -18.20 6.53 -5.63
CA GLN A 113 -19.13 6.03 -4.60
C GLN A 113 -18.73 6.37 -3.15
N SER A 114 -18.05 7.51 -2.91
CA SER A 114 -17.65 8.09 -1.60
C SER A 114 -16.19 7.93 -1.22
N SER A 115 -15.63 8.95 -0.57
CA SER A 115 -14.24 9.05 -0.12
C SER A 115 -13.88 7.97 0.90
N LEU A 116 -13.36 6.83 0.44
CA LEU A 116 -12.93 5.72 1.29
C LEU A 116 -11.46 5.91 1.71
N LYS A 117 -11.21 6.89 2.60
CA LYS A 117 -10.00 6.87 3.44
C LYS A 117 -10.29 6.03 4.69
N GLY A 118 -10.29 4.71 4.54
CA GLY A 118 -10.51 3.78 5.65
C GLY A 118 -9.95 2.40 5.37
N THR A 119 -9.04 1.93 6.24
CA THR A 119 -8.50 0.56 6.23
C THR A 119 -9.42 -0.46 6.89
N ARG A 120 -10.62 -0.04 7.34
CA ARG A 120 -11.57 -0.82 8.14
C ARG A 120 -12.97 -0.72 7.54
N THR A 121 -13.77 -1.77 7.73
CA THR A 121 -15.20 -1.76 7.42
C THR A 121 -15.90 -0.69 8.26
N LEU A 122 -16.87 0.01 7.67
CA LEU A 122 -17.67 0.99 8.40
C LEU A 122 -18.43 0.29 9.52
N GLN A 123 -18.26 0.75 10.75
CA GLN A 123 -19.09 0.30 11.86
C GLN A 123 -20.56 0.74 11.62
N PRO A 124 -21.57 0.07 12.21
CA PRO A 124 -22.97 0.44 12.01
C PRO A 124 -23.27 1.91 12.31
N ALA A 125 -22.67 2.46 13.39
CA ALA A 125 -22.75 3.88 13.69
C ALA A 125 -22.12 4.76 12.59
N GLU A 126 -20.99 4.36 12.01
CA GLU A 126 -20.35 5.12 10.92
C GLU A 126 -21.15 5.06 9.61
N ALA A 127 -21.77 3.92 9.32
CA ALA A 127 -22.71 3.77 8.20
C ALA A 127 -23.97 4.63 8.40
N TYR A 128 -24.53 4.66 9.61
CA TYR A 128 -25.60 5.60 10.00
C TYR A 128 -25.16 7.06 9.80
N SER A 129 -23.94 7.40 10.22
CA SER A 129 -23.40 8.74 9.98
C SER A 129 -23.36 9.04 8.48
N LYS A 130 -22.91 8.14 7.62
CA LYS A 130 -22.89 8.41 6.17
C LYS A 130 -24.28 8.71 5.61
N LEU A 131 -25.31 7.99 6.04
CA LEU A 131 -26.69 8.16 5.55
C LEU A 131 -27.33 9.45 6.08
N TYR A 132 -27.16 9.75 7.38
CA TYR A 132 -27.90 10.82 8.05
C TYR A 132 -27.04 11.97 8.57
N TYR A 133 -25.78 12.10 8.12
CA TYR A 133 -24.89 13.17 8.57
C TYR A 133 -25.53 14.55 8.40
N LYS A 134 -26.00 14.86 7.19
CA LYS A 134 -26.50 16.19 6.85
C LYS A 134 -27.79 16.56 7.59
N THR A 135 -28.67 15.59 7.81
CA THR A 135 -30.03 15.80 8.32
C THR A 135 -30.11 15.71 9.84
N ARG A 136 -29.38 14.78 10.47
CA ARG A 136 -29.53 14.49 11.91
C ARG A 136 -28.31 14.88 12.74
N ILE A 137 -27.10 14.54 12.28
CA ILE A 137 -25.86 14.70 13.10
C ILE A 137 -25.27 16.10 12.98
N LYS A 138 -25.20 16.65 11.76
CA LYS A 138 -24.64 17.98 11.48
C LYS A 138 -25.29 19.10 12.31
N PRO A 139 -26.63 19.23 12.42
CA PRO A 139 -27.22 20.33 13.18
C PRO A 139 -26.85 20.29 14.67
N ILE A 140 -26.79 19.11 15.27
CA ILE A 140 -26.43 18.92 16.68
C ILE A 140 -24.96 19.29 16.91
N VAL A 141 -24.07 18.77 16.05
CA VAL A 141 -22.63 19.06 16.12
C VAL A 141 -22.34 20.53 15.87
N ASP A 142 -23.02 21.17 14.91
CA ASP A 142 -22.84 22.59 14.63
C ASP A 142 -23.35 23.47 15.78
N ALA A 143 -24.43 23.08 16.46
CA ALA A 143 -24.93 23.78 17.65
C ALA A 143 -23.93 23.71 18.82
N GLU A 144 -23.43 22.50 19.16
CA GLU A 144 -22.44 22.34 20.23
C GLU A 144 -21.09 22.98 19.90
N MET A 145 -20.64 22.88 18.65
CA MET A 145 -19.42 23.54 18.22
C MET A 145 -19.53 25.06 18.38
N LYS A 146 -20.69 25.68 18.09
CA LYS A 146 -20.89 27.13 18.33
C LYS A 146 -20.76 27.51 19.80
N VAL A 147 -21.25 26.68 20.72
CA VAL A 147 -21.13 26.92 22.17
C VAL A 147 -19.66 26.81 22.61
N LEU A 148 -19.00 25.71 22.24
CA LEU A 148 -17.59 25.48 22.59
C LEU A 148 -16.63 26.50 21.99
N THR A 149 -16.91 26.97 20.77
CA THR A 149 -16.12 28.01 20.10
C THR A 149 -16.23 29.35 20.85
N ARG A 150 -17.41 29.67 21.41
CA ARG A 150 -17.61 30.86 22.25
C ARG A 150 -16.94 30.75 23.61
N GLU A 151 -16.98 29.58 24.23
CA GLU A 151 -16.42 29.36 25.57
C GLU A 151 -14.90 29.21 25.58
N ALA A 152 -14.32 28.56 24.57
CA ALA A 152 -12.90 28.28 24.48
C ALA A 152 -12.10 29.31 23.65
N GLY A 153 -12.77 30.31 23.06
CA GLY A 153 -12.12 31.32 22.21
C GLY A 153 -11.47 30.77 20.94
N LEU A 154 -11.87 29.57 20.50
CA LEU A 154 -11.33 28.91 19.31
C LEU A 154 -11.85 29.60 18.03
N SER A 155 -11.05 29.61 16.96
CA SER A 155 -11.51 30.14 15.67
C SER A 155 -12.54 29.19 15.02
N PRO A 156 -13.62 29.70 14.41
CA PRO A 156 -14.57 28.89 13.66
C PRO A 156 -13.87 28.18 12.50
N ILE A 157 -14.10 26.88 12.34
CA ILE A 157 -13.64 26.16 11.14
C ILE A 157 -14.57 26.54 9.98
N THR A 158 -14.13 27.44 9.10
CA THR A 158 -14.68 27.58 7.76
C THR A 158 -14.10 26.45 6.89
N SER A 159 -14.92 25.91 5.98
CA SER A 159 -14.66 24.63 5.30
C SER A 159 -13.52 24.63 4.29
N ASP A 160 -12.87 25.78 4.03
CA ASP A 160 -12.21 26.01 2.74
C ASP A 160 -10.69 26.27 2.81
N GLU A 161 -10.05 26.18 3.99
CA GLU A 161 -8.60 26.41 4.10
C GLU A 161 -7.84 25.10 4.37
N GLU A 162 -7.33 24.49 3.29
CA GLU A 162 -6.37 23.37 3.30
C GLU A 162 -4.90 23.84 3.31
N GLY A 163 -4.63 25.09 3.73
CA GLY A 163 -3.29 25.64 3.94
C GLY A 163 -2.77 25.39 5.36
N ASP A 164 -1.44 25.37 5.52
CA ASP A 164 -0.72 25.00 6.74
C ASP A 164 -1.39 25.45 8.05
N ILE A 165 -1.90 24.48 8.79
CA ILE A 165 -2.89 24.69 9.85
C ILE A 165 -2.16 24.85 11.19
N GLY A 166 -2.20 26.07 11.74
CA GLY A 166 -1.78 26.40 13.11
C GLY A 166 -2.46 25.53 14.19
N GLY A 167 -1.87 25.48 15.39
CA GLY A 167 -2.26 24.56 16.47
C GLY A 167 -3.77 24.54 16.80
N ASP A 168 -4.42 25.69 16.79
CA ASP A 168 -5.82 25.85 17.22
C ASP A 168 -6.83 25.19 16.26
N VAL A 169 -6.59 25.27 14.95
CA VAL A 169 -7.49 24.65 13.96
C VAL A 169 -7.35 23.12 13.95
N LYS A 170 -6.18 22.57 14.30
CA LYS A 170 -6.00 21.13 14.52
C LYS A 170 -6.81 20.66 15.74
N GLN A 171 -6.84 21.43 16.82
CA GLN A 171 -7.65 21.13 18.00
C GLN A 171 -9.14 21.17 17.68
N SER A 172 -9.62 22.21 17.00
CA SER A 172 -11.03 22.33 16.59
C SER A 172 -11.48 21.16 15.69
N LYS A 173 -10.64 20.73 14.73
CA LYS A 173 -10.96 19.56 13.88
C LYS A 173 -11.06 18.27 14.70
N LYS A 174 -10.18 18.07 15.68
CA LYS A 174 -10.20 16.90 16.58
C LYS A 174 -11.44 16.91 17.50
N LEU A 175 -11.80 18.07 18.05
CA LEU A 175 -13.01 18.28 18.85
C LEU A 175 -14.27 17.94 18.05
N ARG A 176 -14.42 18.54 16.85
CA ARG A 176 -15.56 18.27 15.97
C ARG A 176 -15.69 16.78 15.63
N LEU A 177 -14.58 16.10 15.33
CA LEU A 177 -14.59 14.66 15.07
C LEU A 177 -15.06 13.85 16.30
N SER A 178 -14.65 14.24 17.51
CA SER A 178 -15.07 13.57 18.74
C SER A 178 -16.58 13.74 19.01
N LEU A 179 -17.13 14.93 18.75
CA LEU A 179 -18.55 15.21 18.87
C LEU A 179 -19.37 14.40 17.86
N VAL A 180 -18.93 14.35 16.60
CA VAL A 180 -19.57 13.52 15.58
C VAL A 180 -19.62 12.06 16.05
N LYS A 181 -18.50 11.50 16.52
CA LYS A 181 -18.46 10.11 17.00
C LYS A 181 -19.40 9.87 18.19
N LYS A 182 -19.42 10.78 19.15
CA LYS A 182 -20.27 10.69 20.35
C LYS A 182 -21.75 10.72 19.99
N HIS A 183 -22.18 11.73 19.24
CA HIS A 183 -23.59 11.91 18.86
C HIS A 183 -24.07 10.82 17.92
N THR A 184 -23.24 10.42 16.97
CA THR A 184 -23.57 9.31 16.06
C THR A 184 -23.85 8.03 16.84
N ARG A 185 -22.99 7.68 17.80
CA ARG A 185 -23.19 6.48 18.61
C ARG A 185 -24.45 6.57 19.47
N ALA A 186 -24.67 7.71 20.14
CA ALA A 186 -25.84 7.93 20.98
C ALA A 186 -27.16 7.85 20.19
N LEU A 187 -27.22 8.54 19.04
CA LEU A 187 -28.39 8.52 18.15
C LEU A 187 -28.63 7.10 17.62
N PHE A 188 -27.60 6.44 17.12
CA PHE A 188 -27.74 5.09 16.56
C PHE A 188 -28.20 4.06 17.61
N THR A 189 -27.73 4.15 18.86
CA THR A 189 -28.17 3.24 19.93
C THR A 189 -29.67 3.40 20.20
N ASN A 190 -30.17 4.64 20.23
CA ASN A 190 -31.57 4.96 20.53
C ASN A 190 -32.51 4.89 19.32
N GLU A 191 -31.98 4.60 18.14
CA GLU A 191 -32.75 4.55 16.90
C GLU A 191 -33.62 3.29 16.81
N THR A 192 -34.70 3.39 16.01
CA THR A 192 -35.67 2.33 15.78
C THR A 192 -35.03 1.13 15.04
N PRO A 193 -35.57 -0.09 15.20
CA PRO A 193 -35.04 -1.27 14.52
C PRO A 193 -35.10 -1.17 12.99
N GLU A 194 -36.03 -0.40 12.43
CA GLU A 194 -36.18 -0.19 10.98
C GLU A 194 -34.97 0.56 10.40
N VAL A 195 -34.50 1.61 11.07
CA VAL A 195 -33.33 2.37 10.62
C VAL A 195 -32.04 1.55 10.79
N LYS A 196 -31.97 0.72 11.84
CA LYS A 196 -30.85 -0.23 12.01
C LYS A 196 -30.82 -1.26 10.88
N ALA A 197 -31.98 -1.72 10.42
CA ALA A 197 -32.09 -2.59 9.25
C ALA A 197 -31.67 -1.86 7.96
N GLU A 198 -32.10 -0.61 7.75
CA GLU A 198 -31.69 0.20 6.58
C GLU A 198 -30.16 0.39 6.52
N VAL A 199 -29.54 0.65 7.67
CA VAL A 199 -28.08 0.76 7.78
C VAL A 199 -27.39 -0.57 7.45
N ALA A 200 -27.94 -1.70 7.91
CA ALA A 200 -27.41 -3.02 7.58
C ALA A 200 -27.56 -3.32 6.08
N ASP A 201 -28.69 -2.96 5.48
CA ASP A 201 -28.94 -3.10 4.04
C ASP A 201 -28.00 -2.23 3.20
N PHE A 202 -27.66 -1.03 3.67
CA PHE A 202 -26.66 -0.20 3.01
C PHE A 202 -25.28 -0.89 2.96
N VAL A 203 -24.84 -1.50 4.06
CA VAL A 203 -23.58 -2.27 4.09
C VAL A 203 -23.67 -3.49 3.18
N LYS A 204 -24.79 -4.22 3.23
CA LYS A 204 -25.05 -5.40 2.38
C LYS A 204 -24.96 -5.06 0.89
N LYS A 205 -25.63 -3.99 0.45
CA LYS A 205 -25.60 -3.54 -0.95
C LYS A 205 -24.19 -3.21 -1.44
N ASN A 206 -23.30 -2.74 -0.56
CA ASN A 206 -21.91 -2.48 -0.94
C ASN A 206 -21.10 -3.78 -1.12
N ILE A 207 -21.37 -4.80 -0.29
CA ILE A 207 -20.77 -6.13 -0.43
C ILE A 207 -21.25 -6.79 -1.73
N GLU A 208 -22.55 -6.72 -2.03
CA GLU A 208 -23.14 -7.34 -3.24
C GLU A 208 -22.64 -6.73 -4.55
N LYS A 209 -22.18 -5.47 -4.55
CA LYS A 209 -21.57 -4.83 -5.72
C LYS A 209 -20.13 -5.25 -5.97
N LEU A 210 -19.45 -5.80 -4.95
CA LEU A 210 -18.03 -6.11 -5.00
C LEU A 210 -17.68 -7.10 -6.13
N PRO A 211 -18.41 -8.21 -6.34
CA PRO A 211 -18.09 -9.16 -7.41
C PRO A 211 -18.09 -8.51 -8.81
N GLY A 212 -19.04 -7.63 -9.10
CA GLY A 212 -19.10 -6.92 -10.39
C GLY A 212 -17.89 -6.01 -10.61
N VAL A 213 -17.53 -5.23 -9.59
CA VAL A 213 -16.36 -4.34 -9.65
C VAL A 213 -15.06 -5.13 -9.83
N LEU A 214 -14.91 -6.24 -9.10
CA LEU A 214 -13.73 -7.09 -9.24
C LEU A 214 -13.68 -7.76 -10.62
N ALA A 215 -14.82 -8.17 -11.17
CA ALA A 215 -14.89 -8.73 -12.52
C ALA A 215 -14.39 -7.74 -13.57
N ASP A 216 -14.85 -6.49 -13.55
CA ASP A 216 -14.44 -5.49 -14.52
C ASP A 216 -12.94 -5.19 -14.44
N ILE A 217 -12.40 -5.03 -13.22
CA ILE A 217 -10.97 -4.75 -12.99
C ILE A 217 -10.12 -5.93 -13.46
N PHE A 218 -10.40 -7.14 -12.96
CA PHE A 218 -9.54 -8.28 -13.27
C PHE A 218 -9.70 -8.78 -14.70
N ALA A 219 -10.87 -8.65 -15.33
CA ALA A 219 -11.04 -8.93 -16.74
C ALA A 219 -10.19 -7.97 -17.60
N GLY A 220 -10.20 -6.67 -17.26
CA GLY A 220 -9.34 -5.68 -17.91
C GLY A 220 -7.86 -6.00 -17.77
N LEU A 221 -7.41 -6.34 -16.56
CA LEU A 221 -6.03 -6.72 -16.29
C LEU A 221 -5.64 -8.02 -17.00
N ALA A 222 -6.49 -9.04 -16.98
CA ALA A 222 -6.25 -10.31 -17.66
C ALA A 222 -6.08 -10.11 -19.16
N LYS A 223 -6.94 -9.27 -19.77
CA LYS A 223 -6.85 -8.94 -21.20
C LYS A 223 -5.55 -8.23 -21.57
N GLN A 224 -5.05 -7.33 -20.71
CA GLN A 224 -3.83 -6.56 -20.98
C GLN A 224 -2.54 -7.32 -20.72
N THR A 225 -2.53 -8.19 -19.71
CA THR A 225 -1.32 -8.86 -19.23
C THR A 225 -1.21 -10.32 -19.69
N GLY A 226 -2.33 -10.92 -20.11
CA GLY A 226 -2.44 -12.37 -20.32
C GLY A 226 -2.42 -13.17 -19.02
N TRP A 227 -2.49 -12.52 -17.86
CA TRP A 227 -2.41 -13.20 -16.57
C TRP A 227 -3.78 -13.69 -16.10
N THR A 228 -3.76 -14.75 -15.28
CA THR A 228 -4.92 -15.21 -14.52
C THR A 228 -4.87 -14.65 -13.10
N PHE A 229 -6.02 -14.29 -12.54
CA PHE A 229 -6.13 -13.71 -11.21
C PHE A 229 -7.04 -14.54 -10.31
N SER A 230 -6.72 -14.56 -9.03
CA SER A 230 -7.52 -15.22 -8.00
C SER A 230 -7.53 -14.34 -6.75
N VAL A 231 -8.71 -14.10 -6.20
CA VAL A 231 -8.91 -13.29 -5.00
C VAL A 231 -9.68 -14.11 -3.98
N LEU A 232 -9.14 -14.15 -2.76
CA LEU A 232 -9.84 -14.62 -1.58
C LEU A 232 -10.22 -13.40 -0.76
N MET A 233 -11.48 -13.33 -0.33
CA MET A 233 -11.98 -12.23 0.48
C MET A 233 -12.87 -12.76 1.58
N GLY A 234 -12.89 -12.09 2.72
CA GLY A 234 -13.74 -12.52 3.82
C GLY A 234 -13.90 -11.44 4.87
N GLY A 235 -15.06 -11.45 5.53
CA GLY A 235 -15.38 -10.47 6.56
C GLY A 235 -16.75 -10.71 7.20
N PRO A 236 -17.11 -9.89 8.20
CA PRO A 236 -18.42 -9.97 8.85
C PRO A 236 -19.54 -9.65 7.87
N SER A 237 -20.52 -10.54 7.75
CA SER A 237 -21.69 -10.36 6.89
C SER A 237 -22.91 -9.92 7.69
N PRO A 238 -23.50 -8.74 7.42
CA PRO A 238 -24.74 -8.31 8.08
C PRO A 238 -25.88 -9.32 7.89
N ALA A 239 -25.96 -9.95 6.71
CA ALA A 239 -26.99 -10.95 6.39
C ALA A 239 -26.87 -12.22 7.26
N MET A 240 -25.68 -12.52 7.77
CA MET A 240 -25.43 -13.66 8.66
C MET A 240 -25.28 -13.25 10.13
N GLY A 241 -25.83 -12.09 10.52
CA GLY A 241 -25.74 -11.60 11.90
C GLY A 241 -24.30 -11.30 12.35
N GLY A 242 -23.45 -10.85 11.43
CA GLY A 242 -22.04 -10.53 11.72
C GLY A 242 -21.09 -11.73 11.69
N ARG A 243 -21.57 -12.93 11.34
CA ARG A 243 -20.68 -14.09 11.14
C ARG A 243 -19.72 -13.84 9.98
N ILE A 244 -18.53 -14.43 10.08
CA ILE A 244 -17.50 -14.35 9.03
C ILE A 244 -17.97 -15.17 7.82
N GLN A 245 -18.09 -14.48 6.70
CA GLN A 245 -18.32 -15.06 5.38
C GLN A 245 -17.02 -14.95 4.58
N VAL A 246 -16.69 -15.97 3.81
CA VAL A 246 -15.53 -15.99 2.92
C VAL A 246 -16.03 -16.33 1.52
N GLU A 247 -15.51 -15.60 0.54
CA GLU A 247 -15.79 -15.79 -0.87
C GLU A 247 -14.49 -15.78 -1.68
N SER A 248 -14.54 -16.41 -2.85
CA SER A 248 -13.44 -16.49 -3.78
C SER A 248 -13.89 -16.03 -5.16
N PHE A 249 -13.05 -15.23 -5.81
CA PHE A 249 -13.29 -14.72 -7.15
C PHE A 249 -12.10 -15.07 -8.05
N HIS A 250 -12.36 -15.61 -9.24
CA HIS A 250 -11.32 -16.09 -10.16
C HIS A 250 -11.54 -15.54 -11.57
N VAL A 251 -10.47 -15.06 -12.19
CA VAL A 251 -10.43 -14.64 -13.59
C VAL A 251 -9.35 -15.42 -14.31
N GLY A 252 -9.74 -16.00 -15.44
CA GLY A 252 -8.93 -16.93 -16.19
C GLY A 252 -9.45 -18.36 -16.08
N GLN A 253 -9.34 -19.08 -17.17
CA GLN A 253 -9.80 -20.45 -17.31
C GLN A 253 -8.69 -21.29 -17.95
N THR A 254 -8.67 -22.59 -17.63
CA THR A 254 -7.83 -23.54 -18.36
C THR A 254 -8.32 -23.69 -19.80
N THR A 255 -7.56 -24.40 -20.63
CA THR A 255 -7.99 -24.78 -21.99
C THR A 255 -9.33 -25.52 -22.02
N MET A 256 -9.69 -26.18 -20.91
CA MET A 256 -10.96 -26.89 -20.73
C MET A 256 -12.05 -26.03 -20.08
N GLY A 257 -11.82 -24.73 -19.90
CA GLY A 257 -12.80 -23.80 -19.32
C GLY A 257 -12.87 -23.77 -17.79
N ASN A 258 -12.03 -24.55 -17.08
CA ASN A 258 -12.08 -24.63 -15.63
C ASN A 258 -11.43 -23.41 -14.97
N THR A 259 -12.11 -22.79 -14.01
CA THR A 259 -11.54 -21.78 -13.12
C THR A 259 -10.69 -22.43 -12.02
N PHE A 260 -9.89 -21.64 -11.29
CA PHE A 260 -8.94 -22.16 -10.31
C PHE A 260 -9.58 -23.04 -9.21
N ASN A 261 -10.72 -22.62 -8.66
CA ASN A 261 -11.47 -23.41 -7.68
C ASN A 261 -11.99 -24.75 -8.20
N CYS A 262 -12.27 -24.86 -9.51
CA CYS A 262 -12.69 -26.11 -10.14
C CYS A 262 -11.50 -26.99 -10.53
N ALA A 263 -10.38 -26.38 -10.93
CA ALA A 263 -9.18 -27.09 -11.34
C ALA A 263 -8.36 -27.60 -10.14
N TYR A 264 -8.44 -26.94 -8.98
CA TYR A 264 -7.69 -27.32 -7.78
C TYR A 264 -8.51 -28.28 -6.89
N PRO A 265 -8.07 -29.54 -6.71
CA PRO A 265 -8.78 -30.51 -5.86
C PRO A 265 -8.89 -30.03 -4.42
N HIS A 266 -10.04 -30.26 -3.79
CA HIS A 266 -10.30 -29.89 -2.39
C HIS A 266 -10.08 -28.39 -2.10
N PHE A 267 -10.31 -27.51 -3.07
CA PHE A 267 -10.12 -26.06 -2.92
C PHE A 267 -10.79 -25.50 -1.66
N ASN A 268 -12.02 -25.92 -1.37
CA ASN A 268 -12.74 -25.46 -0.20
C ASN A 268 -12.01 -25.84 1.12
N GLU A 269 -11.61 -27.10 1.25
CA GLU A 269 -10.96 -27.62 2.47
C GLU A 269 -9.54 -27.08 2.63
N ARG A 270 -8.78 -26.96 1.54
CA ARG A 270 -7.35 -26.63 1.57
C ARG A 270 -7.05 -25.15 1.48
N ILE A 271 -7.95 -24.34 0.91
CA ILE A 271 -7.73 -22.92 0.68
C ILE A 271 -8.76 -22.08 1.43
N MET A 272 -10.06 -22.34 1.20
CA MET A 272 -11.13 -21.50 1.77
C MET A 272 -11.23 -21.63 3.29
N MET A 273 -11.16 -22.85 3.83
CA MET A 273 -11.25 -23.07 5.29
C MET A 273 -10.08 -22.45 6.06
N PRO A 274 -8.79 -22.66 5.67
CA PRO A 274 -7.67 -21.96 6.30
C PRO A 274 -7.79 -20.44 6.20
N TYR A 275 -8.26 -19.93 5.07
CA TYR A 275 -8.51 -18.50 4.92
C TYR A 275 -9.65 -18.00 5.82
N ALA A 276 -10.71 -18.78 6.00
CA ALA A 276 -11.79 -18.46 6.94
C ALA A 276 -11.30 -18.42 8.38
N ASP A 277 -10.40 -19.33 8.78
CA ASP A 277 -9.79 -19.30 10.10
C ASP A 277 -8.86 -18.10 10.28
N PHE A 278 -8.11 -17.73 9.24
CA PHE A 278 -7.38 -16.46 9.22
C PHE A 278 -8.32 -15.26 9.39
N ALA A 279 -9.41 -15.19 8.62
CA ALA A 279 -10.38 -14.10 8.70
C ALA A 279 -11.02 -14.02 10.10
N LYS A 280 -11.42 -15.15 10.70
CA LYS A 280 -11.91 -15.19 12.09
C LYS A 280 -10.91 -14.59 13.07
N ARG A 281 -9.61 -14.87 12.92
CA ARG A 281 -8.55 -14.29 13.76
C ARG A 281 -8.39 -12.79 13.50
N ALA A 282 -8.45 -12.36 12.24
CA ALA A 282 -8.34 -10.95 11.87
C ALA A 282 -9.50 -10.09 12.40
N PHE A 283 -10.69 -10.67 12.56
CA PHE A 283 -11.89 -9.97 13.04
C PHE A 283 -12.27 -10.27 14.50
N ARG A 284 -11.43 -11.01 15.26
CA ARG A 284 -11.69 -11.35 16.68
C ARG A 284 -11.69 -10.14 17.64
N GLU A 285 -11.18 -8.99 17.21
CA GLU A 285 -11.08 -7.76 18.01
C GLU A 285 -12.26 -6.78 17.84
N TYR A 286 -13.37 -7.22 17.23
CA TYR A 286 -14.58 -6.40 17.02
C TYR A 286 -15.81 -6.94 17.74
#